data_AF-A0A8J8P9T1-F1
#
_entry.id   AF-A0A8J8P9T1-F1
#
_cell.length_a   1.000
_cell.length_b   1.000
_cell.length_c   1.000
_cell.angle_alpha   90.00
_cell.angle_beta   90.00
_cell.angle_gamma   90.00
#
_symmetry.space_group_name_H-M   'P 1'
#
loop_
_entity.id
_entity.type
_entity.pdbx_description
1 polymer ?
#
loop_
_entity_poly.entity_id
_entity_poly.type
_entity_poly.pdbx_seq_one_letter_code
_entity_poly.pdbx_strand_id
1 'polypeptide(L)' 'MDDDELLAVFRESPDPALFVKEVAAEVEYTRQGVKNRLDTLADEGELVKKKGGRRSAVYWLASDASSAKRRSPS' A
#
# COMPACT_ATOMS: atom_id res chain seq x y z
N MET A 1 6.88 10.82 -10.44
CA MET A 1 6.10 9.89 -9.62
C MET A 1 6.14 10.43 -8.23
N ASP A 2 5.00 10.93 -7.79
CA ASP A 2 4.87 11.63 -6.51
C ASP A 2 4.40 10.67 -5.41
N ASP A 3 4.97 10.79 -4.23
CA ASP A 3 4.70 9.88 -3.12
C ASP A 3 3.38 10.19 -2.43
N ASP A 4 3.06 11.47 -2.26
CA ASP A 4 1.83 11.86 -1.58
C ASP A 4 0.62 11.50 -2.46
N GLU A 5 0.76 11.59 -3.79
CA GLU A 5 -0.22 11.08 -4.76
C GLU A 5 -0.49 9.57 -4.58
N LEU A 6 0.55 8.75 -4.43
CA LEU A 6 0.38 7.31 -4.22
C LEU A 6 -0.22 6.98 -2.86
N LEU A 7 0.20 7.70 -1.82
CA LEU A 7 -0.33 7.54 -0.46
C LEU A 7 -1.78 8.00 -0.37
N ALA A 8 -2.17 9.03 -1.13
CA ALA A 8 -3.53 9.52 -1.23
C ALA A 8 -4.49 8.43 -1.73
N VAL A 9 -4.09 7.62 -2.72
CA VAL A 9 -4.89 6.48 -3.20
C VAL A 9 -5.30 5.54 -2.06
N PHE A 10 -4.41 5.25 -1.11
CA PHE A 10 -4.76 4.42 0.05
C PHE A 10 -5.64 5.14 1.07
N ARG A 11 -5.49 6.47 1.21
CA ARG A 11 -6.31 7.29 2.13
C ARG A 11 -7.74 7.47 1.62
N GLU A 12 -7.91 7.55 0.31
CA GLU A 12 -9.19 7.83 -0.36
C GLU A 12 -9.93 6.55 -0.76
N SER A 13 -9.22 5.44 -0.92
CA SER A 13 -9.81 4.15 -1.23
C SER A 13 -10.70 3.63 -0.10
N PRO A 14 -11.89 3.06 -0.41
CA PRO A 14 -12.72 2.38 0.58
C PRO A 14 -12.09 1.09 1.11
N ASP A 15 -11.19 0.48 0.33
CA ASP A 15 -10.40 -0.67 0.78
C ASP A 15 -9.04 -0.20 1.32
N PRO A 16 -8.71 -0.50 2.59
CA PRO A 16 -7.47 -0.04 3.20
C PRO A 16 -6.22 -0.78 2.68
N ALA A 17 -6.39 -1.88 1.96
CA ALA A 17 -5.32 -2.79 1.55
C ALA A 17 -5.36 -3.10 0.05
N LEU A 18 -4.58 -2.34 -0.73
CA LEU A 18 -4.62 -2.39 -2.19
C LEU A 18 -3.48 -3.20 -2.81
N PHE A 19 -3.78 -3.88 -3.91
CA PHE A 19 -2.79 -4.47 -4.80
C PHE A 19 -2.16 -3.40 -5.70
N VAL A 20 -0.93 -3.67 -6.16
CA VAL A 20 -0.21 -2.82 -7.14
C VAL A 20 -1.07 -2.44 -8.34
N LYS A 21 -1.87 -3.38 -8.85
CA LYS A 21 -2.72 -3.18 -10.04
C LYS A 21 -3.86 -2.19 -9.80
N GLU A 22 -4.32 -2.06 -8.56
CA GLU A 22 -5.41 -1.16 -8.16
C GLU A 22 -4.85 0.24 -8.00
N VAL A 23 -3.72 0.38 -7.30
CA VAL A 23 -3.03 1.67 -7.20
C VAL A 23 -2.65 2.21 -8.58
N ALA A 24 -2.12 1.35 -9.45
CA ALA A 24 -1.75 1.74 -10.81
C ALA A 24 -2.94 2.01 -11.75
N ALA A 25 -4.18 1.73 -11.33
CA ALA A 25 -5.37 2.12 -12.08
C ALA A 25 -5.81 3.56 -11.76
N GLU A 26 -5.41 4.09 -10.61
CA GLU A 26 -5.80 5.42 -10.11
C GLU A 26 -4.77 6.52 -10.43
N VAL A 27 -3.60 6.16 -10.98
CA VAL A 27 -2.49 7.08 -11.27
C VAL A 27 -1.98 6.90 -12.70
N GLU A 28 -1.34 7.93 -13.25
CA GLU A 28 -0.82 7.90 -14.64
C GLU A 28 0.54 7.18 -14.79
N TYR A 29 1.00 6.46 -13.76
CA TYR A 29 2.27 5.75 -13.76
C TYR A 29 2.15 4.31 -14.24
N THR A 30 3.24 3.78 -14.81
CA THR A 30 3.29 2.37 -15.20
C THR A 30 3.19 1.45 -13.97
N ARG A 31 2.56 0.28 -14.13
CA ARG A 31 2.45 -0.74 -13.06
C ARG A 31 3.81 -1.12 -12.45
N GLN A 32 4.87 -1.19 -13.26
CA GLN A 32 6.21 -1.52 -12.77
C GLN A 32 6.81 -0.37 -11.95
N GLY A 33 6.60 0.88 -12.36
CA GLY A 33 6.99 2.07 -11.61
C GLY A 33 6.26 2.13 -10.26
N VAL A 34 4.93 1.99 -10.30
CA VAL A 34 4.07 1.88 -9.09
C VAL A 34 4.59 0.80 -8.15
N LYS A 35 4.81 -0.42 -8.66
CA LYS A 35 5.34 -1.51 -7.84
C LYS A 35 6.66 -1.13 -7.16
N ASN A 36 7.62 -0.61 -7.92
CA ASN A 36 8.94 -0.30 -7.39
C ASN A 36 8.86 0.78 -6.30
N ARG A 37 8.03 1.81 -6.46
CA ARG A 37 7.90 2.83 -5.42
C ARG A 37 7.12 2.36 -4.21
N LEU A 38 6.06 1.56 -4.37
CA LEU A 38 5.35 0.96 -3.25
C LEU A 38 6.28 0.05 -2.42
N ASP A 39 7.19 -0.67 -3.11
CA ASP A 39 8.27 -1.41 -2.46
C ASP A 39 9.20 -0.49 -1.66
N THR A 40 9.60 0.66 -2.21
CA THR A 40 10.42 1.65 -1.48
C THR A 40 9.70 2.28 -0.30
N LEU A 41 8.46 2.74 -0.47
CA LEU A 41 7.64 3.31 0.60
C LEU A 41 7.41 2.33 1.75
N ALA A 42 7.36 1.03 1.45
CA ALA A 42 7.30 0.01 2.48
C ALA A 42 8.63 -0.19 3.24
N ASP A 43 9.76 -0.02 2.56
CA ASP A 43 11.09 -0.02 3.18
C ASP A 43 11.32 1.23 4.05
N GLU A 44 10.79 2.38 3.62
CA GLU A 44 10.80 3.65 4.35
C GLU A 44 9.81 3.66 5.55
N GLY A 45 8.91 2.68 5.63
CA GLY A 45 7.97 2.52 6.75
C GLY A 45 6.64 3.27 6.61
N GLU A 46 6.38 3.90 5.46
CA GLU A 46 5.12 4.59 5.16
C GLU A 46 4.00 3.59 4.85
N LEU A 47 4.36 2.49 4.19
CA LEU A 47 3.46 1.40 3.86
C LEU A 47 3.88 0.11 4.58
N VAL A 48 2.90 -0.75 4.83
CA VAL A 48 3.17 -2.14 5.16
C VAL A 48 2.90 -2.98 3.93
N LYS A 49 3.88 -3.80 3.58
CA LYS A 49 3.78 -4.75 2.48
C LYS A 49 3.50 -6.15 3.01
N LYS A 50 2.48 -6.80 2.48
CA LYS A 50 2.30 -8.24 2.62
C LYS A 50 2.36 -8.91 1.27
N LYS A 51 3.27 -9.87 1.16
CA LYS A 51 3.28 -10.79 0.03
C LYS A 51 1.99 -11.61 0.12
N GLY A 52 1.09 -11.39 -0.84
CA GLY A 52 0.02 -12.34 -1.13
C GLY A 52 0.59 -13.60 -1.77
N GLY A 53 -0.28 -14.46 -2.28
CA GLY A 53 0.13 -15.69 -2.99
C GLY A 53 1.04 -15.44 -4.19
N ARG A 54 1.26 -16.49 -5.00
CA ARG A 54 2.36 -16.69 -5.97
C ARG A 54 2.95 -15.48 -6.72
N ARG A 55 2.22 -14.38 -7.00
CA ARG A 55 2.75 -13.18 -7.69
C ARG A 55 2.16 -11.83 -7.25
N SER A 56 1.39 -11.77 -6.17
CA SER A 56 0.68 -10.53 -5.79
C SER A 56 1.16 -10.02 -4.45
N ALA A 57 1.45 -8.73 -4.35
CA ALA A 57 1.70 -8.05 -3.07
C ALA A 57 0.56 -7.05 -2.83
N VAL A 58 0.11 -6.99 -1.59
CA VAL A 58 -0.88 -6.04 -1.09
C VAL A 58 -0.18 -5.08 -0.13
N TYR A 59 -0.60 -3.81 -0.17
CA TYR A 59 -0.01 -2.71 0.56
C TYR A 59 -1.10 -1.97 1.33
N TRP A 60 -0.78 -1.44 2.49
CA TRP A 60 -1.66 -0.56 3.26
C TRP A 60 -0.84 0.45 4.06
N LEU A 61 -1.46 1.53 4.53
CA LEU A 61 -0.78 2.56 5.33
C LEU A 61 -0.26 1.97 6.65
N ALA A 62 0.99 2.28 6.99
CA ALA A 62 1.57 1.82 8.25
C ALA A 62 0.83 2.36 9.49
N SER A 63 0.23 3.55 9.38
CA SER A 63 -0.67 4.11 10.39
C SER A 63 -1.84 3.17 10.72
N ASP A 64 -2.39 2.50 9.72
CA ASP A 64 -3.54 1.59 9.89
C ASP A 64 -3.14 0.28 10.60
N ALA A 65 -1.93 -0.21 10.30
CA ALA A 65 -1.35 -1.39 10.95
C ALA A 65 -1.17 -1.21 12.46
N SER A 66 -0.82 0.02 12.89
CA SER A 66 -0.64 0.36 14.31
C SER A 66 -1.96 0.31 15.09
N SER A 67 -3.08 0.73 14.48
CA SER A 67 -4.42 0.64 15.09
C SER A 67 -4.91 -0.80 15.25
N ALA A 68 -4.56 -1.71 14.33
CA ALA A 68 -4.96 -3.11 14.39
C ALA A 68 -4.29 -3.89 15.55
N LYS A 69 -3.13 -3.44 16.05
CA LYS A 69 -2.39 -4.13 17.12
C LYS A 69 -3.03 -4.00 18.51
N ARG A 70 -4.02 -3.11 18.70
CA ARG A 70 -4.68 -2.85 20.00
C ARG A 70 -5.92 -3.73 20.26
N ARG A 71 -6.24 -4.67 19.37
CA ARG A 71 -7.47 -5.49 19.40
C ARG A 71 -7.25 -6.99 19.63
N SER A 72 -6.25 -7.35 20.44
CA SER A 72 -6.19 -8.68 21.06
C SER A 72 -6.59 -8.54 22.53
N PRO A 73 -7.86 -8.75 22.92
CA PRO A 73 -8.17 -9.04 24.31
C PRO A 73 -7.70 -10.46 24.63
N SER A 74 -7.14 -10.60 25.83
CA SER A 74 -6.73 -11.84 26.50
C SER A 74 -7.84 -12.88 26.61
#